data_AF-A0A971Z895-F1
#
_entry.id   AF-A0A971Z895-F1
#
_cell.length_a   1.000
_cell.length_b   1.000
_cell.length_c   1.000
_cell.angle_alpha   90.00
_cell.angle_beta   90.00
_cell.angle_gamma   90.00
#
_symmetry.space_group_name_H-M   'P 1'
#
loop_
_entity.id
_entity.type
_entity.pdbx_description
1 polymer ?
#
loop_
_entity_poly.entity_id
_entity_poly.type
_entity_poly.pdbx_seq_one_letter_code
_entity_poly.pdbx_strand_id
1 'polypeptide(L)'
;MLDNILDQRILKNGLYDVTLTLHEDEYFAVYDHISQENAKELVKNYLLRRQDDGRPENVQIKHNKNQRIVTIEAYLHYSDNEKTTYLPRSHDYLNYKENRTN
;
A
#
# COMPACT_ATOMS: atom_id res chain seq x y z
N MET A 1 -9.35 4.25 12.48
CA MET A 1 -8.02 3.75 12.08
C MET A 1 -7.29 4.64 11.07
N LEU A 2 -7.53 4.56 9.76
CA LEU A 2 -6.62 5.17 8.76
C LEU A 2 -6.48 6.70 8.84
N ASP A 3 -7.47 7.40 9.41
CA ASP A 3 -7.41 8.86 9.64
C ASP A 3 -6.59 9.24 10.89
N ASN A 4 -6.39 8.29 11.81
CA ASN A 4 -5.68 8.47 13.08
C ASN A 4 -4.22 7.99 13.01
N ILE A 5 -3.66 7.93 11.80
CA ILE A 5 -2.27 7.55 11.57
C ILE A 5 -1.42 8.82 11.49
N LEU A 6 -0.39 8.88 12.33
CA LEU A 6 0.67 9.86 12.20
C LEU A 6 1.63 9.40 11.09
N ASP A 7 1.76 10.21 10.05
CA ASP A 7 2.62 9.97 8.88
C ASP A 7 3.80 10.92 8.91
N GLN A 8 5.00 10.35 8.89
CA GLN A 8 6.25 11.08 8.74
C GLN A 8 6.99 10.55 7.51
N ARG A 9 7.46 11.46 6.65
CA ARG A 9 8.21 11.12 5.44
C ARG A 9 9.53 11.84 5.40
N ILE A 10 10.60 11.12 5.10
CA ILE A 10 11.94 11.69 4.93
C ILE A 10 12.48 11.27 3.57
N LEU A 11 12.75 12.23 2.69
CA LEU A 11 13.40 11.96 1.42
C LEU A 11 14.90 11.72 1.66
N LYS A 12 15.40 10.55 1.28
CA LYS A 12 16.81 10.18 1.32
C LYS A 12 17.20 9.53 0.00
N ASN A 13 18.16 10.12 -0.70
CA ASN A 13 18.70 9.57 -1.95
C ASN A 13 17.63 9.24 -3.02
N GLY A 14 16.59 10.06 -3.14
CA GLY A 14 15.49 9.83 -4.10
C GLY A 14 14.45 8.81 -3.64
N LEU A 15 14.59 8.25 -2.44
CA LEU A 15 13.66 7.31 -1.82
C LEU A 15 12.98 7.95 -0.61
N TYR A 16 11.67 7.78 -0.48
CA TYR A 16 10.96 8.25 0.71
C TYR A 16 10.95 7.17 1.78
N ASP A 17 11.59 7.46 2.91
CA ASP A 17 11.50 6.70 4.15
C ASP A 17 10.21 7.14 4.87
N VAL A 18 9.19 6.28 4.91
CA VAL A 18 7.89 6.57 5.54
C VAL A 18 7.75 5.81 6.84
N THR A 19 7.29 6.53 7.86
CA THR A 19 6.95 5.99 9.17
C THR A 19 5.49 6.29 9.46
N LEU A 20 4.67 5.24 9.56
CA LEU A 20 3.29 5.30 9.99
C LEU A 20 3.21 4.88 11.45
N THR A 21 2.72 5.77 12.30
CA THR A 21 2.58 5.52 13.74
C THR A 21 1.12 5.58 14.12
N LEU A 22 0.64 4.56 14.83
CA LEU A 22 -0.72 4.48 15.33
C LEU A 22 -0.78 3.87 16.72
N HIS A 23 -1.86 4.18 17.44
CA HIS A 23 -2.12 3.57 18.73
C HIS A 23 -2.44 2.07 18.56
N GLU A 24 -2.01 1.27 19.52
CA GLU A 24 -2.24 -0.19 19.57
C GLU A 24 -3.71 -0.55 19.34
N ASP A 25 -4.62 0.15 20.01
CA ASP A 25 -6.06 -0.13 19.93
C ASP A 25 -6.64 0.12 18.53
N GLU A 26 -6.11 1.10 17.80
CA GLU A 26 -6.53 1.37 16.41
C GLU A 26 -6.08 0.25 15.47
N TYR A 27 -4.90 -0.32 15.71
CA TYR A 27 -4.38 -1.45 14.93
C TYR A 27 -5.18 -2.72 15.22
N PHE A 28 -5.35 -3.06 16.51
CA PHE A 28 -6.03 -4.28 16.92
C PHE A 28 -7.55 -4.23 16.76
N ALA A 29 -8.14 -3.06 16.47
CA ALA A 29 -9.51 -2.96 16.02
C ALA A 29 -9.75 -3.58 14.62
N VAL A 30 -8.69 -3.77 13.83
CA VAL A 30 -8.75 -4.30 12.45
C VAL A 30 -7.98 -5.61 12.29
N TYR A 31 -6.85 -5.77 12.99
CA TYR A 31 -5.95 -6.90 12.83
C TYR A 31 -5.78 -7.67 14.14
N ASP A 32 -5.89 -9.00 14.14
CA ASP A 32 -5.82 -9.80 15.38
C ASP A 32 -4.42 -9.90 15.99
N HIS A 33 -3.37 -9.72 15.18
CA HIS A 33 -1.98 -9.91 15.59
C HIS A 33 -1.01 -9.05 14.76
N ILE A 34 0.20 -8.86 15.27
CA ILE A 34 1.27 -8.16 14.55
C ILE A 34 1.87 -9.11 13.52
N SER A 35 1.76 -8.75 12.24
CA SER A 35 2.37 -9.50 11.14
C SER A 35 2.86 -8.57 10.04
N GLN A 36 3.86 -9.05 9.28
CA GLN A 36 4.37 -8.34 8.11
C GLN A 36 3.33 -8.22 6.99
N GLU A 37 2.44 -9.20 6.87
CA GLU A 37 1.35 -9.18 5.89
C GLU A 37 0.34 -8.08 6.21
N ASN A 38 -0.10 -8.01 7.48
CA ASN A 38 -1.02 -6.97 7.97
C ASN A 38 -0.40 -5.58 7.80
N ALA A 39 0.90 -5.44 8.04
CA ALA A 39 1.61 -4.17 7.85
C ALA A 39 1.63 -3.72 6.37
N LYS A 40 1.91 -4.65 5.44
CA LYS A 40 1.89 -4.37 4.00
C LYS A 40 0.49 -3.97 3.53
N GLU A 41 -0.53 -4.67 4.00
CA GLU A 41 -1.92 -4.36 3.68
C GLU A 41 -2.31 -2.97 4.21
N LEU A 42 -1.98 -2.67 5.48
CA LEU A 42 -2.28 -1.39 6.10
C LEU A 42 -1.64 -0.24 5.32
N VAL A 43 -0.34 -0.32 4.98
CA VAL A 43 0.35 0.71 4.20
C VAL A 43 -0.31 0.89 2.83
N LYS A 44 -0.64 -0.21 2.14
CA LYS A 44 -1.32 -0.15 0.83
C LYS A 44 -2.69 0.52 0.93
N ASN A 45 -3.51 0.13 1.91
CA ASN A 45 -4.84 0.70 2.12
C ASN A 45 -4.77 2.18 2.53
N TYR A 46 -3.76 2.54 3.33
CA TYR A 46 -3.49 3.92 3.72
C TYR A 46 -3.16 4.81 2.52
N LEU A 47 -2.23 4.36 1.65
CA LEU A 47 -1.86 5.08 0.44
C LEU A 47 -3.04 5.20 -0.53
N LEU A 48 -3.76 4.10 -0.76
CA LEU A 48 -4.97 4.08 -1.61
C LEU A 48 -6.03 5.08 -1.13
N ARG A 49 -6.29 5.14 0.19
CA ARG A 49 -7.23 6.09 0.78
C ARG A 49 -6.82 7.55 0.53
N ARG A 50 -5.52 7.83 0.53
CA ARG A 50 -4.97 9.16 0.25
C ARG A 50 -4.79 9.47 -1.24
N GLN A 51 -5.17 8.55 -2.12
CA GLN A 51 -4.90 8.64 -3.56
C GLN A 51 -3.41 8.85 -3.84
N ASP A 52 -2.57 8.26 -3.00
CA ASP A 52 -1.12 8.33 -3.07
C ASP A 52 -0.62 7.18 -3.95
N ASP A 53 0.16 7.51 -4.99
CA ASP A 53 0.69 6.59 -5.99
C ASP A 53 2.03 5.95 -5.58
N GLY A 54 2.50 6.25 -4.37
CA GLY A 54 3.69 5.65 -3.78
C GLY A 54 3.58 4.12 -3.73
N ARG A 55 4.66 3.45 -4.11
CA ARG A 55 4.77 1.98 -4.07
C ARG A 55 5.61 1.57 -2.86
N PRO A 56 5.02 0.91 -1.85
CA PRO A 56 5.74 0.53 -0.65
C PRO A 56 6.62 -0.71 -0.87
N GLU A 57 7.88 -0.58 -0.49
CA GLU A 57 8.89 -1.64 -0.44
C GLU A 57 9.49 -1.75 0.97
N ASN A 58 10.10 -2.90 1.27
CA ASN A 58 10.75 -3.19 2.55
C ASN A 58 9.91 -2.80 3.79
N VAL A 59 8.62 -3.12 3.75
CA VAL A 59 7.71 -2.85 4.88
C VAL A 59 8.16 -3.62 6.11
N GLN A 60 8.22 -2.94 7.25
CA GLN A 60 8.55 -3.51 8.56
C GLN A 60 7.57 -3.01 9.61
N ILE A 61 7.25 -3.86 10.58
CA ILE A 61 6.36 -3.51 11.69
C ILE A 61 7.06 -3.71 13.03
N LYS A 62 6.90 -2.74 13.92
CA LYS A 62 7.39 -2.75 15.29
C LYS A 62 6.22 -2.48 16.22
N HIS A 63 6.16 -3.22 17.32
CA HIS A 63 5.14 -3.03 18.35
C HIS A 63 5.82 -2.73 19.69
N ASN A 64 5.65 -1.50 20.17
CA ASN A 64 6.07 -1.10 21.51
C ASN A 64 4.91 -1.25 22.49
N LYS A 65 4.84 -2.42 23.15
CA LYS A 65 3.81 -2.73 24.15
C LYS A 65 3.79 -1.76 25.34
N ASN A 66 4.95 -1.23 25.73
CA ASN A 66 5.05 -0.32 26.88
C ASN A 66 4.40 1.03 26.59
N GLN A 67 4.48 1.48 25.35
CA GLN A 67 3.90 2.75 24.90
C GLN A 67 2.55 2.56 24.21
N ARG A 68 2.12 1.32 23.97
CA ARG A 68 0.91 0.97 23.21
C ARG A 68 0.91 1.60 21.82
N ILE A 69 2.06 1.51 21.15
CA ILE A 69 2.29 2.09 19.82
C ILE A 69 2.71 1.00 18.85
N VAL A 70 2.05 0.99 17.70
CA VAL A 70 2.48 0.23 16.52
C VAL A 70 3.11 1.21 15.54
N THR A 71 4.30 0.87 15.05
CA THR A 71 5.04 1.65 14.07
C THR A 71 5.29 0.78 12.85
N ILE A 72 4.95 1.29 11.66
CA ILE A 72 5.22 0.65 10.39
C ILE A 72 6.18 1.55 9.60
N GLU A 73 7.30 0.98 9.21
CA GLU A 73 8.34 1.62 8.41
C GLU A 73 8.30 1.02 7.00
N ALA A 74 8.39 1.85 5.97
CA ALA A 74 8.47 1.39 4.59
C ALA A 74 9.26 2.38 3.73
N TYR A 75 9.70 1.91 2.57
CA TYR A 75 10.25 2.77 1.53
C TYR A 75 9.21 3.01 0.45
N LEU A 76 8.94 4.26 0.09
CA LEU A 76 8.03 4.61 -0.99
C LEU A 76 8.82 5.05 -2.23
N HIS A 77 8.62 4.29 -3.31
CA HIS A 77 9.03 4.69 -4.65
C HIS A 77 7.86 5.41 -5.32
N TYR A 78 8.09 6.65 -5.73
CA TYR A 78 7.18 7.36 -6.61
C TYR A 78 7.70 7.18 -8.02
N SER A 79 6.89 6.55 -8.87
CA SER A 79 7.18 6.49 -10.29
C SER A 79 6.97 7.88 -10.86
N ASP A 80 8.03 8.65 -11.06
CA ASP A 80 7.94 9.88 -11.86
C ASP A 80 7.63 9.46 -13.32
N ASN A 81 6.35 9.36 -13.65
CA ASN A 81 5.83 8.96 -14.96
C ASN A 81 6.42 7.67 -15.57
N GLU A 82 6.81 6.66 -14.76
CA GLU A 82 6.96 5.32 -15.33
C GLU A 82 5.58 4.86 -15.77
N LYS A 83 5.29 5.01 -17.08
CA LYS A 83 4.25 4.24 -17.75
C LYS A 83 4.46 2.80 -17.31
N THR A 84 3.62 2.34 -16.39
CA THR A 84 3.41 0.91 -16.25
C THR A 84 3.00 0.48 -17.63
N THR A 85 3.85 -0.30 -18.30
CA THR A 85 3.44 -1.02 -19.50
C THR A 85 2.32 -1.92 -19.01
N TYR A 86 1.10 -1.41 -19.09
CA TYR A 86 -0.10 -2.19 -18.97
C TYR A 86 0.05 -3.24 -20.06
N LEU A 87 0.44 -4.46 -19.67
CA LEU A 87 0.23 -5.61 -20.51
C LEU A 87 -1.26 -5.89 -20.35
N PRO A 88 -2.14 -5.48 -21.30
CA PRO A 88 -3.50 -5.96 -21.25
C PRO A 88 -3.40 -7.47 -21.27
N ARG A 89 -3.84 -8.13 -20.20
CA ARG A 89 -4.28 -9.52 -20.32
C ARG A 89 -5.40 -9.47 -21.36
N SER A 90 -5.07 -9.86 -22.58
CA SER A 90 -6.04 -10.10 -23.65
C SER A 90 -7.07 -11.07 -23.09
N HIS A 91 -8.20 -10.55 -22.64
CA HIS A 91 -9.39 -11.35 -22.49
C HIS A 91 -10.06 -11.34 -23.86
N ASP A 92 -10.05 -12.51 -24.49
CA ASP A 92 -10.61 -12.80 -25.80
C ASP A 92 -12.14 -12.56 -25.84
N TYR A 93 -12.55 -11.31 -26.00
CA TYR A 93 -13.97 -10.93 -26.20
C TYR A 93 -14.28 -10.52 -27.65
N LEU A 94 -13.47 -10.90 -28.62
CA LEU A 94 -13.73 -10.66 -30.04
C LEU A 94 -13.72 -11.98 -30.82
N ASN A 95 -14.73 -12.81 -30.56
CA ASN A 95 -15.11 -13.87 -31.49
C ASN A 95 -16.63 -14.07 -31.46
N TYR A 96 -17.38 -13.01 -31.80
CA TYR A 96 -18.78 -13.16 -32.14
C TYR A 96 -19.16 -12.27 -33.32
N LYS A 97 -19.53 -12.96 -34.41
CA LYS A 97 -20.22 -12.51 -35.63
C LYS A 97 -19.36 -12.07 -36.82
N GLU A 98 -18.88 -13.06 -37.55
CA GLU A 98 -19.02 -13.06 -39.01
C GLU A 98 -19.64 -14.39 -39.46
N ASN A 99 -20.97 -14.44 -39.42
CA ASN A 99 -21.77 -15.35 -40.23
C ASN A 99 -22.96 -14.54 -40.75
N ARG A 100 -22.70 -13.76 -41.80
CA ARG A 100 -23.73 -13.30 -42.72
C ARG A 100 -23.34 -13.80 -44.10
N THR A 101 -23.86 -14.99 -44.38
CA THR A 101 -24.01 -15.59 -45.70
C THR A 101 -24.70 -14.59 -46.63
N ASN A 102 -24.11 -14.38 -47.81
CA ASN A 102 -24.82 -14.00 -49.04
C ASN A 102 -24.56 -15.12 -50.04
#